data_AF-X1NKF2-F1
#
_entry.id   AF-X1NKF2-F1
#
_cell.length_a   1.000
_cell.length_b   1.000
_cell.length_c   1.000
_cell.angle_alpha   90.00
_cell.angle_beta   90.00
_cell.angle_gamma   90.00
#
_symmetry.space_group_name_H-M   'P 1'
#
loop_
_entity.id
_entity.type
_entity.pdbx_description
1 polymer ?
#
loop_
_entity_poly.entity_id
_entity_poly.type
_entity_poly.pdbx_seq_one_letter_code
_entity_poly.pdbx_strand_id
1 'polypeptide(L)'
;MNSTAQYCPSPVAEYANNPLIEALPPILSEEEAAMSIAHFPTDPGAERSLPREVRLHCIDRLKTLIQPLPIHIELESAVSSILRSGYVGRNPMQAATWRHLHTLSTDRRNLANFNSSASTFSLVGLSGIGKTTALNAVLSAYPQIITHHRYQNKEFIHTQVTWLKLECPFDGSLSGLCHAFFKALDKALGQQDRYVARYRSKAGILEMIQRMEQLASTYFIGALFIDELQHLNA
;
A
#
# COMPACT_ATOMS: atom_id res chain seq x y z
N MET A 1 8.05 -5.54 3.32
CA MET A 1 8.43 -6.96 3.39
C MET A 1 7.71 -7.70 2.26
N ASN A 2 8.43 -8.53 1.50
CA ASN A 2 7.84 -9.36 0.46
C ASN A 2 7.51 -10.72 1.07
N SER A 3 6.36 -11.30 0.70
CA SER A 3 5.89 -12.56 1.27
C SER A 3 5.35 -13.48 0.16
N THR A 4 5.37 -14.78 0.41
CA THR A 4 4.66 -15.75 -0.42
C THR A 4 3.25 -15.92 0.12
N ALA A 5 2.26 -16.01 -0.78
CA ALA A 5 0.86 -16.07 -0.40
C ALA A 5 0.54 -17.26 0.52
N GLN A 6 -0.06 -16.98 1.66
CA GLN A 6 -0.72 -17.95 2.54
C GLN A 6 -2.19 -17.57 2.61
N TYR A 7 -3.08 -18.50 2.23
CA TYR A 7 -4.50 -18.19 2.11
C TYR A 7 -5.27 -18.64 3.34
N CYS A 8 -5.94 -17.70 3.98
CA CYS A 8 -6.87 -17.95 5.08
C CYS A 8 -8.30 -17.66 4.60
N PRO A 9 -9.25 -18.62 4.74
CA PRO A 9 -10.64 -18.37 4.42
C PRO A 9 -11.18 -17.14 5.14
N SER A 10 -11.87 -16.27 4.40
CA SER A 10 -12.45 -15.07 4.99
C SER A 10 -13.75 -15.36 5.72
N PRO A 11 -13.99 -14.78 6.91
CA PRO A 11 -15.29 -14.86 7.58
C PRO A 11 -16.36 -13.98 6.91
N VAL A 12 -15.96 -13.06 6.03
CA VAL A 12 -16.85 -12.16 5.29
C VAL A 12 -17.19 -12.79 3.94
N ALA A 13 -18.48 -12.97 3.66
CA ALA A 13 -18.95 -13.69 2.48
C ALA A 13 -18.47 -13.05 1.16
N GLU A 14 -18.44 -11.73 1.09
CA GLU A 14 -18.00 -10.93 -0.06
C GLU A 14 -16.50 -11.07 -0.35
N TYR A 15 -15.71 -11.51 0.65
CA TYR A 15 -14.26 -11.67 0.55
C TYR A 15 -13.85 -13.12 0.26
N ALA A 16 -14.77 -14.07 0.44
CA ALA A 16 -14.51 -15.47 0.20
C ALA A 16 -14.15 -15.75 -1.26
N ASN A 17 -13.31 -16.76 -1.49
CA ASN A 17 -12.88 -17.18 -2.82
C ASN A 17 -12.12 -16.09 -3.60
N ASN A 18 -11.50 -15.13 -2.90
CA ASN A 18 -10.67 -14.09 -3.50
C ASN A 18 -9.23 -14.22 -3.00
N PRO A 19 -8.29 -14.74 -3.81
CA PRO A 19 -6.91 -14.95 -3.37
C PRO A 19 -6.19 -13.65 -3.00
N LEU A 20 -6.61 -12.50 -3.52
CA LEU A 20 -6.01 -11.19 -3.20
C LEU A 20 -6.39 -10.72 -1.79
N ILE A 21 -7.52 -11.18 -1.28
CA ILE A 21 -8.00 -10.85 0.07
C ILE A 21 -7.56 -11.92 1.07
N GLU A 22 -7.73 -13.20 0.72
CA GLU A 22 -7.39 -14.31 1.60
C GLU A 22 -5.88 -14.43 1.86
N ALA A 23 -5.04 -13.82 1.02
CA ALA A 23 -3.60 -13.73 1.24
C ALA A 23 -3.15 -12.54 2.10
N LEU A 24 -4.04 -11.60 2.44
CA LEU A 24 -3.73 -10.53 3.37
C LEU A 24 -3.66 -11.08 4.81
N PRO A 25 -3.02 -10.35 5.74
CA PRO A 25 -3.19 -10.60 7.17
C PRO A 25 -4.67 -10.73 7.55
N PRO A 26 -5.02 -11.45 8.63
CA PRO A 26 -6.40 -11.51 9.10
C PRO A 26 -6.95 -10.12 9.43
N ILE A 27 -8.28 -10.02 9.54
CA ILE A 27 -8.89 -8.81 10.11
C ILE A 27 -8.56 -8.84 11.59
N LEU A 28 -7.79 -7.85 12.05
CA LEU A 28 -7.28 -7.79 13.42
C LEU A 28 -8.36 -7.29 14.37
N SER A 29 -8.37 -7.83 15.60
CA SER A 29 -9.04 -7.17 16.72
C SER A 29 -8.29 -5.89 17.12
N GLU A 30 -8.90 -5.04 17.94
CA GLU A 30 -8.23 -3.83 18.44
C GLU A 30 -6.93 -4.16 19.20
N GLU A 31 -6.93 -5.25 19.97
CA GLU A 31 -5.78 -5.73 20.73
C GLU A 31 -4.65 -6.20 19.79
N GLU A 32 -4.99 -6.99 18.77
CA GLU A 32 -4.03 -7.47 17.78
C GLU A 32 -3.47 -6.32 16.93
N ALA A 33 -4.31 -5.37 16.54
CA ALA A 33 -3.89 -4.16 15.83
C ALA A 33 -2.91 -3.35 16.68
N ALA A 34 -3.23 -3.11 17.96
CA ALA A 34 -2.36 -2.42 18.90
C ALA A 34 -1.00 -3.13 19.03
N MET A 35 -1.00 -4.45 19.20
CA MET A 35 0.22 -5.25 19.27
C MET A 35 1.05 -5.19 17.99
N SER A 36 0.42 -5.19 16.82
CA SER A 36 1.14 -5.14 15.53
C SER A 36 1.77 -3.78 15.25
N ILE A 37 1.14 -2.70 15.72
CA ILE A 37 1.58 -1.31 15.51
C ILE A 37 2.63 -0.89 16.54
N ALA A 38 2.58 -1.48 17.74
CA ALA A 38 3.47 -1.17 18.84
C ALA A 38 4.93 -1.37 18.44
N HIS A 39 5.75 -0.36 18.73
CA HIS A 39 7.20 -0.48 18.67
C HIS A 39 7.79 0.07 19.95
N PHE A 40 8.20 -0.83 20.85
CA PHE A 40 8.86 -0.45 22.08
C PHE A 40 10.35 -0.79 21.98
N PRO A 41 11.24 0.18 22.25
CA PRO A 41 12.67 -0.08 22.29
C PRO A 41 12.99 -1.07 23.42
N THR A 42 14.08 -1.80 23.26
CA THR A 42 14.56 -2.76 24.27
C THR A 42 14.81 -2.07 25.61
N ASP A 43 14.61 -2.81 26.71
CA ASP A 43 14.92 -2.29 28.04
C ASP A 43 16.37 -1.80 28.11
N PRO A 44 16.62 -0.57 28.60
CA PRO A 44 17.96 0.00 28.66
C PRO A 44 18.94 -0.76 29.57
N GLY A 45 18.50 -1.62 30.49
CA GLY A 45 19.38 -2.46 31.31
C GLY A 45 20.63 -1.75 31.87
N ALA A 46 21.81 -2.27 31.51
CA ALA A 46 23.11 -1.75 31.94
C ALA A 46 23.46 -0.37 31.34
N GLU A 47 22.77 0.08 30.30
CA GLU A 47 23.05 1.36 29.66
C GLU A 47 22.81 2.54 30.60
N ARG A 48 21.96 2.37 31.62
CA ARG A 48 21.72 3.39 32.66
C ARG A 48 23.00 3.76 33.42
N SER A 49 23.97 2.84 33.47
CA SER A 49 25.26 3.00 34.15
C SER A 49 26.37 3.55 33.24
N LEU A 50 26.10 3.75 31.93
CA LEU A 50 27.09 4.32 31.01
C LEU A 50 27.36 5.80 31.32
N PRO A 51 28.52 6.35 30.89
CA PRO A 51 28.80 7.77 30.96
C PRO A 51 27.68 8.61 30.34
N ARG A 52 27.49 9.84 30.85
CA ARG A 52 26.40 10.73 30.44
C ARG A 52 26.37 10.94 28.93
N GLU A 53 27.53 11.14 28.33
CA GLU A 53 27.71 11.43 26.92
C GLU A 53 27.23 10.25 26.06
N VAL A 54 27.54 9.03 26.49
CA VAL A 54 27.11 7.80 25.80
C VAL A 54 25.60 7.59 25.94
N ARG A 55 25.04 7.81 27.14
CA ARG A 55 23.60 7.69 27.37
C ARG A 55 22.77 8.63 26.50
N LEU A 56 23.28 9.81 26.16
CA LEU A 56 22.60 10.73 25.25
C LEU A 56 22.40 10.10 23.86
N HIS A 57 23.38 9.34 23.36
CA HIS A 57 23.24 8.60 22.10
C HIS A 57 22.27 7.42 22.22
N CYS A 58 22.20 6.76 23.39
CA CYS A 58 21.25 5.67 23.64
C CYS A 58 19.78 6.12 23.57
N ILE A 59 19.48 7.40 23.81
CA ILE A 59 18.11 7.95 23.77
C ILE A 59 17.57 8.01 22.34
N ASP A 60 18.43 8.04 21.30
CA ASP A 60 17.97 8.15 19.91
C ASP A 60 17.04 7.02 19.48
N ARG A 61 17.12 5.82 20.09
CA ARG A 61 16.17 4.73 19.80
C ARG A 61 14.73 5.05 20.20
N LEU A 62 14.50 6.02 21.10
CA LEU A 62 13.14 6.46 21.43
C LEU A 62 12.46 7.14 20.24
N LYS A 63 13.22 7.59 19.22
CA LYS A 63 12.65 8.17 17.98
C LYS A 63 11.84 7.16 17.16
N THR A 64 12.09 5.86 17.34
CA THR A 64 11.31 4.81 16.67
C THR A 64 10.16 4.31 17.53
N LEU A 65 10.02 4.78 18.78
CA LEU A 65 8.96 4.34 19.68
C LEU A 65 7.59 4.67 19.11
N ILE A 66 6.72 3.66 19.08
CA ILE A 66 5.32 3.79 18.67
C ILE A 66 4.47 3.24 19.80
N GLN A 67 3.80 4.15 20.51
CA GLN A 67 2.74 3.81 21.46
C GLN A 67 1.42 3.74 20.68
N PRO A 68 0.76 2.57 20.60
CA PRO A 68 -0.56 2.47 20.03
C PRO A 68 -1.54 3.37 20.81
N LEU A 69 -2.40 4.03 20.05
CA LEU A 69 -3.43 4.96 20.52
C LEU A 69 -4.70 4.68 19.70
N PRO A 70 -5.91 5.05 20.18
CA PRO A 70 -7.15 4.80 19.45
C PRO A 70 -7.12 5.22 17.97
N ILE A 71 -6.51 6.37 17.67
CA ILE A 71 -6.34 6.86 16.29
C ILE A 71 -5.55 5.90 15.38
N HIS A 72 -4.59 5.14 15.94
CA HIS A 72 -3.84 4.15 15.18
C HIS A 72 -4.72 2.93 14.85
N ILE A 73 -5.62 2.55 15.75
CA ILE A 73 -6.54 1.43 15.59
C ILE A 73 -7.63 1.77 14.56
N GLU A 74 -8.17 3.00 14.63
CA GLU A 74 -9.08 3.53 13.61
C GLU A 74 -8.42 3.57 12.23
N LEU A 75 -7.17 4.02 12.15
CA LEU A 75 -6.40 4.05 10.91
C LEU A 75 -6.14 2.63 10.38
N GLU A 76 -5.80 1.67 11.25
CA GLU A 76 -5.68 0.27 10.87
C GLU A 76 -6.97 -0.26 10.28
N SER A 77 -8.11 -0.02 10.94
CA SER A 77 -9.42 -0.45 10.45
C SER A 77 -9.76 0.15 9.08
N ALA A 78 -9.43 1.43 8.86
CA ALA A 78 -9.61 2.10 7.57
C ALA A 78 -8.72 1.48 6.47
N VAL A 79 -7.44 1.21 6.77
CA VAL A 79 -6.49 0.57 5.85
C VAL A 79 -6.91 -0.88 5.53
N SER A 80 -7.31 -1.62 6.56
CA SER A 80 -7.81 -3.00 6.48
C SER A 80 -9.04 -3.08 5.56
N SER A 81 -9.97 -2.13 5.71
CA SER A 81 -11.19 -2.03 4.93
C SER A 81 -10.91 -1.63 3.47
N ILE A 82 -10.15 -0.56 3.22
CA ILE A 82 -9.88 -0.06 1.86
C ILE A 82 -9.12 -1.07 0.99
N LEU A 83 -8.19 -1.83 1.59
CA LEU A 83 -7.47 -2.89 0.89
C LEU A 83 -8.43 -3.98 0.41
N ARG A 84 -9.29 -4.48 1.31
CA ARG A 84 -10.20 -5.59 0.99
C ARG A 84 -11.33 -5.17 0.06
N SER A 85 -11.97 -4.03 0.32
CA SER A 85 -13.03 -3.49 -0.54
C SER A 85 -12.50 -3.23 -1.95
N GLY A 86 -11.27 -2.72 -2.07
CA GLY A 86 -10.57 -2.53 -3.33
C GLY A 86 -10.34 -3.82 -4.12
N TYR A 87 -10.33 -4.99 -3.48
CA TYR A 87 -10.12 -6.28 -4.14
C TYR A 87 -11.41 -7.02 -4.51
N VAL A 88 -12.55 -6.70 -3.91
CA VAL A 88 -13.84 -7.38 -4.17
C VAL A 88 -14.16 -7.39 -5.67
N GLY A 89 -14.12 -6.22 -6.32
CA GLY A 89 -14.41 -6.09 -7.77
C GLY A 89 -13.28 -6.58 -8.70
N ARG A 90 -12.14 -6.98 -8.14
CA ARG A 90 -10.93 -7.36 -8.88
C ARG A 90 -10.50 -8.81 -8.62
N ASN A 91 -11.45 -9.67 -8.23
CA ASN A 91 -11.17 -11.06 -7.94
C ASN A 91 -10.65 -11.81 -9.21
N PRO A 92 -9.38 -12.27 -9.23
CA PRO A 92 -8.79 -12.93 -10.39
C PRO A 92 -9.42 -14.29 -10.71
N MET A 93 -10.24 -14.84 -9.81
CA MET A 93 -11.03 -16.04 -10.09
C MET A 93 -12.28 -15.74 -10.95
N GLN A 94 -12.59 -14.47 -11.19
CA GLN A 94 -13.70 -14.03 -12.03
C GLN A 94 -13.22 -13.61 -13.41
N ALA A 95 -13.87 -14.12 -14.47
CA ALA A 95 -13.54 -13.80 -15.85
C ALA A 95 -13.66 -12.29 -16.19
N ALA A 96 -14.49 -11.56 -15.44
CA ALA A 96 -14.65 -10.11 -15.60
C ALA A 96 -13.34 -9.35 -15.36
N THR A 97 -12.53 -9.76 -14.38
CA THR A 97 -11.26 -9.13 -14.04
C THR A 97 -10.27 -9.22 -15.19
N TRP A 98 -10.15 -10.39 -15.83
CA TRP A 98 -9.27 -10.58 -17.00
C TRP A 98 -9.77 -9.84 -18.24
N ARG A 99 -11.07 -9.78 -18.47
CA ARG A 99 -11.67 -8.97 -19.55
C ARG A 99 -11.36 -7.48 -19.38
N HIS A 100 -11.43 -6.98 -18.14
CA HIS A 100 -11.06 -5.61 -17.82
C HIS A 100 -9.56 -5.35 -18.11
N LEU A 101 -8.67 -6.21 -17.60
CA LEU A 101 -7.23 -6.15 -17.86
C LEU A 101 -6.89 -6.15 -19.36
N HIS A 102 -7.53 -7.01 -20.14
CA HIS A 102 -7.33 -7.08 -21.59
C HIS A 102 -7.78 -5.78 -22.29
N THR A 103 -8.91 -5.20 -21.87
CA THR A 103 -9.39 -3.92 -22.39
C THR A 103 -8.39 -2.79 -22.15
N LEU A 104 -7.80 -2.73 -20.94
CA LEU A 104 -6.76 -1.75 -20.62
C LEU A 104 -5.50 -1.91 -21.49
N SER A 105 -5.16 -3.14 -21.86
CA SER A 105 -3.97 -3.42 -22.67
C SER A 105 -4.12 -3.08 -24.17
N THR A 106 -5.36 -3.04 -24.67
CA THR A 106 -5.66 -2.90 -26.11
C THR A 106 -6.06 -1.48 -26.52
N ASP A 107 -6.01 -0.52 -25.60
CA ASP A 107 -6.33 0.92 -25.78
C ASP A 107 -7.74 1.19 -26.36
N ARG A 108 -8.62 0.17 -26.33
CA ARG A 108 -10.02 0.25 -26.79
C ARG A 108 -10.91 0.86 -25.71
N ARG A 109 -10.59 2.06 -25.26
CA ARG A 109 -11.43 2.77 -24.28
C ARG A 109 -12.59 3.45 -24.99
N ASN A 110 -13.81 2.97 -24.75
CA ASN A 110 -14.96 3.86 -24.66
C ASN A 110 -14.94 4.45 -23.24
N LEU A 111 -14.45 5.69 -23.09
CA LEU A 111 -14.38 6.44 -21.82
C LEU A 111 -15.77 6.71 -21.16
N ALA A 112 -16.84 6.12 -21.67
CA ALA A 112 -18.21 6.57 -21.43
C ALA A 112 -18.86 6.02 -20.15
N ASN A 113 -18.26 5.09 -19.39
CA ASN A 113 -18.91 4.51 -18.20
C ASN A 113 -17.93 4.18 -17.06
N PHE A 114 -17.06 5.12 -16.68
CA PHE A 114 -16.21 4.95 -15.49
C PHE A 114 -17.00 5.35 -14.23
N ASN A 115 -17.67 4.39 -13.61
CA ASN A 115 -18.20 4.54 -12.26
C ASN A 115 -17.14 4.04 -11.27
N SER A 116 -16.35 4.95 -10.70
CA SER A 116 -15.37 4.61 -9.66
C SER A 116 -16.09 4.13 -8.41
N SER A 117 -15.87 2.88 -8.03
CA SER A 117 -16.27 2.32 -6.74
C SER A 117 -15.15 2.39 -5.68
N ALA A 118 -14.07 3.13 -5.98
CA ALA A 118 -12.92 3.23 -5.09
C ALA A 118 -13.29 4.00 -3.81
N SER A 119 -13.15 3.34 -2.66
CA SER A 119 -13.23 4.01 -1.36
C SER A 119 -12.00 4.88 -1.14
N THR A 120 -12.15 6.00 -0.45
CA THR A 120 -11.06 6.91 -0.09
C THR A 120 -11.20 7.35 1.37
N PHE A 121 -10.08 7.67 2.01
CA PHE A 121 -10.07 8.35 3.30
C PHE A 121 -8.92 9.37 3.32
N SER A 122 -8.99 10.32 4.25
CA SER A 122 -7.95 11.33 4.44
C SER A 122 -7.51 11.39 5.90
N LEU A 123 -6.20 11.44 6.13
CA LEU A 123 -5.60 11.62 7.44
C LEU A 123 -5.08 13.06 7.56
N VAL A 124 -5.78 13.90 8.31
CA VAL A 124 -5.51 15.34 8.43
C VAL A 124 -5.02 15.68 9.83
N GLY A 125 -4.14 16.67 9.93
CA GLY A 125 -3.58 17.13 11.20
C GLY A 125 -2.37 18.02 10.99
N LEU A 126 -1.91 18.68 12.06
CA LEU A 126 -0.77 19.59 12.00
C LEU A 126 0.52 18.90 11.51
N SER A 127 1.45 19.67 10.96
CA SER A 127 2.77 19.15 10.58
C SER A 127 3.50 18.64 11.83
N GLY A 128 4.19 17.50 11.71
CA GLY A 128 4.93 16.88 12.82
C GLY A 128 4.08 16.13 13.85
N ILE A 129 2.74 16.09 13.75
CA ILE A 129 1.88 15.39 14.71
C ILE A 129 1.98 13.85 14.65
N GLY A 130 2.69 13.31 13.65
CA GLY A 130 2.92 11.87 13.52
C GLY A 130 2.04 11.14 12.49
N LYS A 131 1.34 11.83 11.58
CA LYS A 131 0.48 11.21 10.54
C LYS A 131 1.22 10.17 9.68
N THR A 132 2.34 10.58 9.10
CA THR A 132 3.21 9.73 8.27
C THR A 132 3.74 8.55 9.08
N THR A 133 4.11 8.78 10.34
CA THR A 133 4.59 7.73 11.27
C THR A 133 3.49 6.72 11.57
N ALA A 134 2.28 7.18 11.92
CA ALA A 134 1.11 6.37 12.18
C ALA A 134 0.75 5.48 10.99
N LEU A 135 0.68 6.06 9.78
CA LEU A 135 0.41 5.32 8.56
C LEU A 135 1.50 4.27 8.29
N ASN A 136 2.78 4.64 8.40
CA ASN A 136 3.87 3.70 8.19
C ASN A 136 3.83 2.54 9.20
N ALA A 137 3.45 2.80 10.45
CA ALA A 137 3.29 1.79 11.49
C ALA A 137 2.19 0.78 11.12
N VAL A 138 1.02 1.27 10.73
CA VAL A 138 -0.09 0.43 10.25
C VAL A 138 0.32 -0.37 9.02
N LEU A 139 0.92 0.27 8.01
CA LEU A 139 1.34 -0.40 6.77
C LEU A 139 2.43 -1.46 7.02
N SER A 140 3.16 -1.38 8.14
CA SER A 140 4.16 -2.40 8.49
C SER A 140 3.54 -3.77 8.82
N ALA A 141 2.28 -3.80 9.24
CA ALA A 141 1.52 -5.02 9.47
C ALA A 141 1.11 -5.72 8.15
N TYR A 142 1.19 -5.03 7.02
CA TYR A 142 0.77 -5.53 5.70
C TYR A 142 1.99 -5.79 4.80
N PRO A 143 2.19 -7.01 4.27
CA PRO A 143 3.27 -7.27 3.34
C PRO A 143 3.07 -6.43 2.09
N GLN A 144 4.07 -5.62 1.70
CA GLN A 144 3.96 -4.72 0.56
C GLN A 144 3.76 -5.49 -0.76
N ILE A 145 4.43 -6.64 -0.87
CA ILE A 145 4.33 -7.55 -2.02
C ILE A 145 3.94 -8.95 -1.53
N ILE A 146 2.99 -9.57 -2.24
CA ILE A 146 2.61 -10.96 -2.08
C ILE A 146 2.83 -11.68 -3.41
N THR A 147 3.58 -12.78 -3.40
CA THR A 147 3.76 -13.64 -4.58
C THR A 147 2.87 -14.86 -4.50
N HIS A 148 2.04 -15.05 -5.52
CA HIS A 148 1.14 -16.18 -5.66
C HIS A 148 1.73 -17.21 -6.61
N HIS A 149 1.46 -18.49 -6.32
CA HIS A 149 1.82 -19.61 -7.21
C HIS A 149 0.62 -20.51 -7.52
N ARG A 150 -0.20 -20.78 -6.50
CA ARG A 150 -1.37 -21.66 -6.58
C ARG A 150 -2.45 -21.15 -5.65
N TYR A 151 -3.71 -21.32 -6.01
CA TYR A 151 -4.86 -21.03 -5.16
C TYR A 151 -5.95 -22.09 -5.40
N GLN A 152 -6.47 -22.72 -4.34
CA GLN A 152 -7.47 -23.80 -4.45
C GLN A 152 -7.11 -24.87 -5.51
N ASN A 153 -5.86 -25.35 -5.50
CA ASN A 153 -5.29 -26.31 -6.45
C ASN A 153 -5.20 -25.85 -7.92
N LYS A 154 -5.49 -24.58 -8.22
CA LYS A 154 -5.32 -23.99 -9.56
C LYS A 154 -4.05 -23.14 -9.62
N GLU A 155 -3.35 -23.16 -10.75
CA GLU A 155 -2.22 -22.25 -10.96
C GLU A 155 -2.68 -20.79 -10.92
N PHE A 156 -1.97 -20.00 -10.12
CA PHE A 156 -2.22 -18.57 -9.97
C PHE A 156 -0.88 -17.90 -9.73
N ILE A 157 -0.12 -17.68 -10.79
CA ILE A 157 1.24 -17.13 -10.74
C ILE A 157 1.18 -15.62 -10.95
N HIS A 158 1.06 -14.87 -9.87
CA HIS A 158 0.92 -13.42 -9.92
C HIS A 158 1.67 -12.72 -8.79
N THR A 159 2.05 -11.48 -9.05
CA THR A 159 2.58 -10.57 -8.03
C THR A 159 1.47 -9.59 -7.67
N GLN A 160 1.08 -9.60 -6.40
CA GLN A 160 0.17 -8.63 -5.81
C GLN A 160 0.97 -7.57 -5.06
N VAL A 161 0.70 -6.30 -5.35
CA VAL A 161 1.19 -5.16 -4.59
C VAL A 161 0.06 -4.74 -3.66
N THR A 162 0.20 -4.90 -2.35
CA THR A 162 -0.91 -4.57 -1.42
C THR A 162 -1.09 -3.06 -1.30
N TRP A 163 0.01 -2.32 -1.20
CA TRP A 163 -0.02 -0.87 -1.09
C TRP A 163 1.18 -0.21 -1.75
N LEU A 164 0.96 0.99 -2.27
CA LEU A 164 2.03 1.93 -2.63
C LEU A 164 1.85 3.21 -1.83
N LYS A 165 2.97 3.76 -1.37
CA LYS A 165 3.03 5.08 -0.76
C LYS A 165 3.77 6.03 -1.68
N LEU A 166 3.14 7.14 -2.04
CA LEU A 166 3.69 8.21 -2.85
C LEU A 166 3.87 9.46 -2.01
N GLU A 167 4.81 10.30 -2.42
CA GLU A 167 4.95 11.66 -1.93
C GLU A 167 4.50 12.57 -3.08
N CYS A 168 3.58 13.49 -2.80
CA CYS A 168 3.11 14.44 -3.81
C CYS A 168 4.28 15.32 -4.26
N PRO A 169 4.51 15.52 -5.58
CA PRO A 169 5.62 16.32 -6.05
C PRO A 169 5.49 17.79 -5.61
N PHE A 170 6.63 18.45 -5.38
CA PHE A 170 6.66 19.86 -4.95
C PHE A 170 6.06 20.84 -5.98
N ASP A 171 6.11 20.49 -7.27
CA ASP A 171 5.49 21.29 -8.33
C ASP A 171 3.98 21.03 -8.47
N GLY A 172 3.43 20.11 -7.66
CA GLY A 172 2.02 19.73 -7.66
C GLY A 172 1.54 19.11 -8.97
N SER A 173 2.46 18.74 -9.87
CA SER A 173 2.10 18.33 -11.23
C SER A 173 1.60 16.88 -11.27
N LEU A 174 0.57 16.63 -12.09
CA LEU A 174 0.09 15.27 -12.32
C LEU A 174 1.18 14.39 -12.96
N SER A 175 2.05 14.97 -13.79
CA SER A 175 3.21 14.29 -14.34
C SER A 175 4.17 13.85 -13.24
N GLY A 176 4.51 14.75 -12.31
CA GLY A 176 5.33 14.43 -11.14
C GLY A 176 4.74 13.31 -10.30
N LEU A 177 3.41 13.32 -10.09
CA LEU A 177 2.71 12.26 -9.36
C LEU A 177 2.80 10.91 -10.09
N CYS A 178 2.65 10.91 -11.43
CA CYS A 178 2.83 9.70 -12.24
C CYS A 178 4.26 9.15 -12.13
N HIS A 179 5.27 10.02 -12.16
CA HIS A 179 6.67 9.61 -11.96
C HIS A 179 6.90 9.06 -10.55
N ALA A 180 6.32 9.68 -9.52
CA ALA A 180 6.37 9.19 -8.16
C ALA A 180 5.75 7.79 -8.05
N PHE A 181 4.62 7.54 -8.73
CA PHE A 181 4.01 6.22 -8.84
C PHE A 181 4.95 5.18 -9.47
N PHE A 182 5.52 5.47 -10.65
CA PHE A 182 6.41 4.52 -11.33
C PHE A 182 7.64 4.19 -10.48
N LYS A 183 8.21 5.20 -9.81
CA LYS A 183 9.34 5.02 -8.89
C LYS A 183 8.97 4.17 -7.68
N ALA A 184 7.80 4.42 -7.08
CA ALA A 184 7.32 3.64 -5.94
C ALA A 184 7.07 2.17 -6.33
N LEU A 185 6.50 1.94 -7.51
CA LEU A 185 6.27 0.60 -8.05
C LEU A 185 7.58 -0.13 -8.36
N ASP A 186 8.54 0.52 -9.05
CA ASP A 186 9.87 -0.05 -9.32
C ASP A 186 10.56 -0.47 -8.01
N LYS A 187 10.53 0.42 -7.01
CA LYS A 187 11.09 0.14 -5.68
C LYS A 187 10.41 -1.06 -5.00
N ALA A 188 9.08 -1.11 -5.01
CA ALA A 188 8.32 -2.21 -4.39
C ALA A 188 8.63 -3.55 -5.05
N LEU A 189 8.81 -3.57 -6.37
CA LEU A 189 9.14 -4.77 -7.16
C LEU A 189 10.64 -5.11 -7.16
N GLY A 190 11.48 -4.34 -6.45
CA GLY A 190 12.94 -4.54 -6.43
C GLY A 190 13.62 -4.30 -7.78
N GLN A 191 12.99 -3.51 -8.66
CA GLN A 191 13.51 -3.17 -9.99
C GLN A 191 14.27 -1.84 -9.94
N GLN A 192 15.35 -1.74 -10.72
CA GLN A 192 16.07 -0.48 -10.90
C GLN A 192 15.49 0.28 -12.10
N ASP A 193 14.64 1.28 -11.81
CA ASP A 193 14.10 2.27 -12.77
C ASP A 193 13.43 1.69 -14.04
N ARG A 194 12.87 0.48 -14.00
CA ARG A 194 12.25 -0.17 -15.17
C ARG A 194 11.09 0.66 -15.74
N TYR A 195 10.14 1.05 -14.90
CA TYR A 195 8.98 1.84 -15.32
C TYR A 195 9.32 3.32 -15.40
N VAL A 196 10.16 3.82 -14.48
CA VAL A 196 10.63 5.21 -14.53
C VAL A 196 11.32 5.50 -15.87
N ALA A 197 12.30 4.67 -16.28
CA ALA A 197 13.02 4.88 -17.53
C ALA A 197 12.11 4.72 -18.76
N ARG A 198 11.16 3.77 -18.71
CA ARG A 198 10.21 3.53 -19.80
C ARG A 198 9.30 4.73 -20.07
N TYR A 199 8.96 5.52 -19.05
CA TYR A 199 7.98 6.60 -19.16
C TYR A 199 8.56 8.01 -18.94
N ARG A 200 9.90 8.16 -18.89
CA ARG A 200 10.60 9.43 -18.55
C ARG A 200 10.53 10.54 -19.60
N SER A 201 10.35 10.23 -20.88
CA SER A 201 10.76 11.17 -21.96
C SER A 201 9.86 11.30 -23.19
N LYS A 202 8.81 10.47 -23.36
CA LYS A 202 7.98 10.48 -24.59
C LYS A 202 6.46 10.38 -24.37
N ALA A 203 6.02 10.05 -23.16
CA ALA A 203 4.61 9.85 -22.89
C ALA A 203 3.94 11.18 -22.54
N GLY A 204 2.83 11.51 -23.22
CA GLY A 204 1.94 12.57 -22.77
C GLY A 204 1.30 12.22 -21.42
N ILE A 205 0.84 13.21 -20.67
CA ILE A 205 0.25 12.97 -19.34
C ILE A 205 -0.90 11.95 -19.36
N LEU A 206 -1.75 12.00 -20.38
CA LEU A 206 -2.85 11.04 -20.56
C LEU A 206 -2.34 9.60 -20.75
N GLU A 207 -1.24 9.45 -21.49
CA GLU A 207 -0.59 8.14 -21.65
C GLU A 207 -0.03 7.68 -20.31
N MET A 208 0.63 8.55 -19.54
CA MET A 208 1.15 8.17 -18.22
C MET A 208 0.04 7.69 -17.28
N ILE A 209 -1.12 8.36 -17.26
CA ILE A 209 -2.29 7.94 -16.48
C ILE A 209 -2.81 6.57 -16.95
N GLN A 210 -2.93 6.36 -18.27
CA GLN A 210 -3.30 5.05 -18.83
C GLN A 210 -2.33 3.95 -18.39
N ARG A 211 -1.03 4.24 -18.39
CA ARG A 211 0.00 3.28 -17.97
C ARG A 211 -0.05 3.01 -16.47
N MET A 212 -0.32 4.03 -15.65
CA MET A 212 -0.57 3.83 -14.22
C MET A 212 -1.75 2.89 -13.99
N GLU A 213 -2.88 3.11 -14.67
CA GLU A 213 -4.08 2.25 -14.57
C GLU A 213 -3.77 0.80 -15.00
N GLN A 214 -3.07 0.63 -16.11
CA GLN A 214 -2.66 -0.68 -16.62
C GLN A 214 -1.77 -1.41 -15.62
N LEU A 215 -0.76 -0.74 -15.06
CA LEU A 215 0.16 -1.33 -14.08
C LEU A 215 -0.53 -1.62 -12.75
N ALA A 216 -1.38 -0.71 -12.28
CA ALA A 216 -2.16 -0.90 -11.07
C ALA A 216 -3.07 -2.13 -11.14
N SER A 217 -3.67 -2.35 -12.31
CA SER A 217 -4.49 -3.53 -12.55
C SER A 217 -3.63 -4.78 -12.69
N THR A 218 -2.52 -4.72 -13.43
CA THR A 218 -1.62 -5.87 -13.69
C THR A 218 -1.01 -6.42 -12.40
N TYR A 219 -0.62 -5.55 -11.48
CA TYR A 219 0.00 -5.91 -10.21
C TYR A 219 -1.00 -6.00 -9.05
N PHE A 220 -2.30 -5.91 -9.33
CA PHE A 220 -3.35 -5.88 -8.32
C PHE A 220 -3.01 -4.92 -7.15
N ILE A 221 -2.66 -3.66 -7.48
CA ILE A 221 -2.33 -2.65 -6.47
C ILE A 221 -3.55 -2.44 -5.57
N GLY A 222 -3.45 -2.75 -4.28
CA GLY A 222 -4.57 -2.72 -3.35
C GLY A 222 -4.99 -1.29 -3.01
N ALA A 223 -4.05 -0.51 -2.48
CA ALA A 223 -4.27 0.89 -2.11
C ALA A 223 -3.11 1.81 -2.53
N LEU A 224 -3.45 3.06 -2.79
CA LEU A 224 -2.48 4.13 -3.04
C LEU A 224 -2.60 5.17 -1.91
N PHE A 225 -1.52 5.34 -1.16
CA PHE A 225 -1.41 6.36 -0.11
C PHE A 225 -0.59 7.52 -0.64
N ILE A 226 -1.15 8.72 -0.68
CA ILE A 226 -0.48 9.92 -1.19
C ILE A 226 -0.20 10.84 -0.02
N ASP A 227 1.07 10.97 0.36
CA ASP A 227 1.52 11.89 1.39
C ASP A 227 1.62 13.31 0.81
N GLU A 228 1.38 14.32 1.65
CA GLU A 228 1.37 15.74 1.28
C GLU A 228 0.47 16.07 0.07
N LEU A 229 -0.67 15.39 -0.06
CA LEU A 229 -1.62 15.56 -1.17
C LEU A 229 -2.06 17.01 -1.39
N GLN A 230 -2.05 17.84 -0.35
CA GLN A 230 -2.38 19.26 -0.46
C GLN A 230 -1.41 20.06 -1.35
N HIS A 231 -0.25 19.50 -1.73
CA HIS A 231 0.63 20.11 -2.73
C HIS A 231 0.14 19.94 -4.18
N LEU A 232 -0.87 19.11 -4.43
CA LEU A 232 -1.39 18.87 -5.77
C LEU A 232 -2.08 20.15 -6.29
N ASN A 233 -1.64 20.64 -7.44
CA ASN A 233 -2.25 21.79 -8.11
C ASN A 233 -3.44 21.32 -8.95
N ALA A 234 -4.59 22.00 -8.82
CA ALA A 234 -5.81 21.74 -9.59
C ALA A 234 -5.75 22.29 -11.01
#